data_AF-A0A0R2DWG4-F1
#
_entry.id   AF-A0A0R2DWG4-F1
#
_cell.length_a   1.000
_cell.length_b   1.000
_cell.length_c   1.000
_cell.angle_alpha   90.00
_cell.angle_beta   90.00
_cell.angle_gamma   90.00
#
_symmetry.space_group_name_H-M   'P 1'
#
loop_
_entity.id
_entity.type
_entity.pdbx_description
1 polymer ?
#
loop_
_entity_poly.entity_id
_entity_poly.type
_entity_poly.pdbx_seq_one_letter_code
_entity_poly.pdbx_strand_id
1 'polypeptide(L)'
;MAVATAAIGLSFTQIGSDTQAREIFDKTATANYVKGFGVSTWQLDSNHHFQPTGHYLPTDSAWKIIDIESEKVGDIEKLWYKVGNNEYVDSNYFDLGNETAKQEMDGIVQVKADAAESGNFKRGTTWKVFARQIGDNQSYYNVGNNTWIGSSSVELISENSRKQKTVQTLEPLPESRIDDEVDYRFFLKKVNENKDNPNFIQQSRQSVIDQTKGYESFIARILDASQIDFSKIALRSAKTMQHAQAPKNEIKETLTNMKFTDSEINYALSHLD
;
A
#
# COMPACT_ATOMS: atom_id res chain seq x y z
N MET A 1 18.26 36.16 -28.82
CA MET A 1 16.92 35.74 -28.36
C MET A 1 16.66 34.37 -28.97
N ALA A 2 16.88 33.31 -28.19
CA ALA A 2 16.41 31.93 -28.41
C ALA A 2 16.89 31.15 -27.18
N VAL A 3 15.99 30.95 -26.21
CA VAL A 3 16.23 30.11 -25.02
C VAL A 3 15.85 28.70 -25.43
N ALA A 4 16.81 27.78 -25.44
CA ALA A 4 16.56 26.37 -25.64
C ALA A 4 16.25 25.71 -24.29
N THR A 5 15.03 25.21 -24.18
CA THR A 5 14.47 24.49 -23.03
C THR A 5 15.21 23.16 -22.85
N ALA A 6 15.94 23.00 -21.74
CA ALA A 6 16.48 21.71 -21.33
C ALA A 6 15.36 20.90 -20.65
N ALA A 7 14.99 19.77 -21.24
CA ALA A 7 14.18 18.76 -20.59
C ALA A 7 15.05 18.00 -19.57
N ILE A 8 14.82 18.23 -18.28
CA ILE A 8 15.40 17.40 -17.23
C ILE A 8 14.45 16.23 -17.02
N GLY A 9 14.71 15.13 -17.73
CA GLY A 9 14.16 13.82 -17.39
C GLY A 9 14.87 13.31 -16.14
N LEU A 10 14.12 13.03 -15.09
CA LEU A 10 14.64 12.30 -13.94
C LEU A 10 14.83 10.83 -14.34
N SER A 11 16.02 10.48 -14.79
CA SER A 11 16.50 9.09 -14.79
C SER A 11 16.88 8.73 -13.35
N PHE A 12 16.09 7.85 -12.72
CA PHE A 12 16.46 7.21 -11.48
C PHE A 12 17.69 6.33 -11.74
N THR A 13 18.87 6.85 -11.43
CA THR A 13 20.09 6.04 -11.37
C THR A 13 20.03 5.27 -10.06
N GLN A 14 20.02 3.95 -10.17
CA GLN A 14 20.05 3.02 -9.06
C GLN A 14 21.35 3.22 -8.28
N ILE A 15 21.30 4.01 -7.20
CA ILE A 15 22.42 4.17 -6.27
C ILE A 15 22.43 2.92 -5.39
N GLY A 16 23.37 2.03 -5.69
CA GLY A 16 23.81 1.02 -4.73
C GLY A 16 24.29 1.72 -3.48
N SER A 17 23.63 1.43 -2.37
CA SER A 17 24.15 1.66 -1.03
C SER A 17 24.15 0.33 -0.30
N ASP A 18 25.20 0.15 0.48
CA ASP A 18 25.55 -1.06 1.21
C ASP A 18 24.35 -1.72 1.89
N THR A 19 24.33 -3.04 1.83
CA THR A 19 23.42 -3.95 2.54
C THR A 19 23.47 -3.71 4.05
N GLN A 20 22.83 -2.64 4.52
CA GLN A 20 22.34 -2.60 5.89
C GLN A 20 21.24 -3.66 5.96
N ALA A 21 21.43 -4.61 6.87
CA ALA A 21 20.48 -5.67 7.15
C ALA A 21 19.08 -5.08 7.18
N ARG A 22 18.24 -5.49 6.22
CA ARG A 22 16.83 -5.15 6.14
C ARG A 22 16.20 -5.65 7.44
N GLU A 23 16.07 -4.76 8.42
CA GLU A 23 15.49 -5.10 9.71
C GLU A 23 14.04 -5.51 9.47
N ILE A 24 13.82 -6.81 9.64
CA ILE A 24 12.63 -7.48 10.20
C ILE A 24 11.32 -6.76 9.86
N PHE A 25 10.48 -7.41 9.06
CA PHE A 25 9.03 -7.17 9.10
C PHE A 25 8.57 -7.33 10.54
N ASP A 26 8.52 -6.20 11.22
CA ASP A 26 7.88 -6.07 12.49
C ASP A 26 6.40 -5.90 12.13
N LYS A 27 5.52 -6.72 12.72
CA LYS A 27 4.08 -6.45 12.67
C LYS A 27 3.75 -5.13 13.39
N THR A 28 4.73 -4.27 13.63
CA THR A 28 4.55 -2.94 14.15
C THR A 28 3.95 -2.05 13.08
N ALA A 29 2.85 -1.42 13.45
CA ALA A 29 2.29 -0.33 12.71
C ALA A 29 2.37 0.97 13.52
N THR A 30 2.68 2.08 12.85
CA THR A 30 2.78 3.40 13.48
C THR A 30 1.50 4.17 13.24
N ALA A 31 0.90 4.71 14.31
CA ALA A 31 -0.28 5.55 14.23
C ALA A 31 0.05 6.86 13.48
N ASN A 32 -0.66 7.11 12.38
CA ASN A 32 -0.51 8.28 11.52
C ASN A 32 -1.81 9.08 11.51
N TYR A 33 -1.83 10.14 12.31
CA TYR A 33 -2.96 11.04 12.39
C TYR A 33 -2.50 12.47 12.70
N VAL A 34 -3.44 13.37 13.00
CA VAL A 34 -3.15 14.78 13.29
C VAL A 34 -2.29 14.88 14.55
N LYS A 35 -1.28 15.75 14.53
CA LYS A 35 -0.39 15.97 15.67
C LYS A 35 -1.17 16.47 16.88
N GLY A 36 -0.91 15.86 18.04
CA GLY A 36 -1.62 16.19 19.29
C GLY A 36 -2.94 15.45 19.48
N PHE A 37 -3.40 14.70 18.48
CA PHE A 37 -4.56 13.81 18.59
C PHE A 37 -4.12 12.34 18.65
N GLY A 38 -5.09 11.43 18.74
CA GLY A 38 -4.86 9.98 18.67
C GLY A 38 -5.92 9.30 17.82
N VAL A 39 -5.62 8.08 17.41
CA VAL A 39 -6.53 7.23 16.64
C VAL A 39 -7.43 6.46 17.61
N SER A 40 -8.75 6.59 17.44
CA SER A 40 -9.72 5.85 18.26
C SER A 40 -9.53 4.34 18.11
N THR A 41 -9.68 3.63 19.22
CA THR A 41 -9.73 2.16 19.24
C THR A 41 -11.18 1.66 19.34
N TRP A 42 -11.37 0.42 18.90
CA TRP A 42 -12.68 -0.19 18.69
C TRP A 42 -12.68 -1.64 19.19
N GLN A 43 -13.84 -2.13 19.60
CA GLN A 43 -14.04 -3.54 19.95
C GLN A 43 -15.06 -4.17 18.99
N LEU A 44 -14.81 -5.42 18.62
CA LEU A 44 -15.74 -6.21 17.82
C LEU A 44 -16.78 -6.85 18.74
N ASP A 45 -18.06 -6.54 18.53
CA ASP A 45 -19.16 -7.12 19.30
C ASP A 45 -19.52 -8.54 18.81
N SER A 46 -20.48 -9.20 19.49
CA SER A 46 -20.93 -10.56 19.13
C SER A 46 -21.59 -10.65 17.75
N ASN A 47 -22.03 -9.51 17.19
CA ASN A 47 -22.64 -9.42 15.87
C ASN A 47 -21.60 -9.03 14.80
N HIS A 48 -20.32 -8.99 15.15
CA HIS A 48 -19.21 -8.59 14.27
C HIS A 48 -19.30 -7.12 13.82
N HIS A 49 -19.81 -6.24 14.67
CA HIS A 49 -19.76 -4.79 14.46
C HIS A 49 -18.72 -4.12 15.35
N PHE A 50 -17.99 -3.15 14.80
CA PHE A 50 -17.02 -2.37 15.55
C PHE A 50 -17.71 -1.26 16.37
N GLN A 51 -17.43 -1.24 17.67
CA GLN A 51 -17.93 -0.22 18.61
C GLN A 51 -16.76 0.55 19.22
N PRO A 52 -16.86 1.89 19.40
CA PRO A 52 -15.77 2.68 19.95
C PRO A 52 -15.57 2.33 21.43
N THR A 53 -14.32 2.17 21.85
CA THR A 53 -13.99 1.91 23.28
C THR A 53 -13.89 3.19 24.10
N GLY A 54 -13.67 4.33 23.44
CA GLY A 54 -13.30 5.60 24.08
C GLY A 54 -11.80 5.74 24.37
N HIS A 55 -10.98 4.74 24.07
CA HIS A 55 -9.52 4.84 24.14
C HIS A 55 -8.93 5.30 22.81
N TYR A 56 -7.72 5.87 22.88
CA TYR A 56 -7.00 6.43 21.75
C TYR A 56 -5.53 6.02 21.77
N LEU A 57 -4.99 5.72 20.59
CA LEU A 57 -3.55 5.52 20.40
C LEU A 57 -2.91 6.83 19.95
N PRO A 58 -1.91 7.37 20.66
CA PRO A 58 -1.29 8.65 20.29
C PRO A 58 -0.73 8.64 18.86
N THR A 59 -0.86 9.74 18.12
CA THR A 59 -0.12 9.92 16.85
C THR A 59 1.38 9.68 17.08
N ASP A 60 2.05 9.05 16.11
CA ASP A 60 3.45 8.62 16.13
C ASP A 60 3.77 7.44 17.08
N SER A 61 2.77 6.87 17.77
CA SER A 61 2.99 5.66 18.57
C SER A 61 3.05 4.39 17.71
N ALA A 62 3.92 3.47 18.08
CA ALA A 62 4.16 2.22 17.38
C ALA A 62 3.52 1.04 18.14
N TRP A 63 2.81 0.17 17.41
CA TRP A 63 2.02 -0.92 18.00
C TRP A 63 2.20 -2.21 17.24
N LYS A 64 2.48 -3.29 17.97
CA LYS A 64 2.49 -4.64 17.40
C LYS A 64 1.07 -5.06 17.03
N ILE A 65 0.86 -5.37 15.77
CA ILE A 65 -0.36 -5.93 15.22
C ILE A 65 -0.36 -7.44 15.49
N ILE A 66 -1.39 -7.87 16.21
CA ILE A 66 -1.53 -9.27 16.64
C ILE A 66 -2.58 -10.04 15.84
N ASP A 67 -3.48 -9.34 15.15
CA ASP A 67 -4.48 -9.92 14.25
C ASP A 67 -5.00 -8.85 13.28
N ILE A 68 -5.68 -9.27 12.21
CA ILE A 68 -6.44 -8.40 11.31
C ILE A 68 -7.88 -8.88 11.23
N GLU A 69 -8.82 -7.96 11.34
CA GLU A 69 -10.20 -8.18 10.96
C GLU A 69 -10.63 -7.34 9.78
N SER A 70 -11.71 -7.77 9.11
CA SER A 70 -12.28 -7.05 7.99
C SER A 70 -13.77 -6.83 8.20
N GLU A 71 -14.24 -5.67 7.74
CA GLU A 71 -15.64 -5.26 7.80
C GLU A 71 -16.05 -4.81 6.41
N LYS A 72 -17.17 -5.34 5.90
CA LYS A 72 -17.70 -4.90 4.62
C LYS A 72 -18.53 -3.64 4.83
N VAL A 73 -18.07 -2.51 4.27
CA VAL A 73 -18.75 -1.22 4.30
C VAL A 73 -19.18 -0.87 2.87
N GLY A 74 -20.42 -1.22 2.52
CA GLY A 74 -20.89 -1.15 1.13
C GLY A 74 -20.18 -2.19 0.25
N ASP A 75 -19.58 -1.74 -0.86
CA ASP A 75 -18.78 -2.61 -1.76
C ASP A 75 -17.30 -2.66 -1.39
N ILE A 76 -16.92 -2.00 -0.30
CA ILE A 76 -15.53 -1.87 0.16
C ILE A 76 -15.30 -2.81 1.34
N GLU A 77 -14.17 -3.52 1.32
CA GLU A 77 -13.66 -4.25 2.48
C GLU A 77 -12.71 -3.32 3.26
N LYS A 78 -13.09 -2.97 4.49
CA LYS A 78 -12.30 -2.15 5.40
C LYS A 78 -11.50 -3.05 6.34
N LEU A 79 -10.21 -2.78 6.50
CA LEU A 79 -9.36 -3.53 7.43
C LEU A 79 -9.20 -2.85 8.78
N TRP A 80 -9.10 -3.70 9.80
CA TRP A 80 -8.96 -3.33 11.19
C TRP A 80 -7.79 -4.10 11.80
N TYR A 81 -6.81 -3.40 12.38
CA TYR A 81 -5.64 -3.99 13.00
C TYR A 81 -5.86 -4.18 14.50
N LYS A 82 -5.68 -5.40 15.01
CA LYS A 82 -5.76 -5.69 16.44
C LYS A 82 -4.45 -5.29 17.11
N VAL A 83 -4.54 -4.41 18.12
CA VAL A 83 -3.38 -3.78 18.79
C VAL A 83 -3.18 -4.23 20.24
N GLY A 84 -4.07 -5.10 20.76
CA GLY A 84 -4.01 -5.63 22.13
C GLY A 84 -5.36 -5.48 22.84
N ASN A 85 -5.57 -6.14 23.99
CA ASN A 85 -6.77 -5.99 24.84
C ASN A 85 -8.13 -6.12 24.13
N ASN A 86 -8.18 -6.93 23.06
CA ASN A 86 -9.33 -7.04 22.17
C ASN A 86 -9.74 -5.73 21.47
N GLU A 87 -8.81 -4.79 21.34
CA GLU A 87 -8.99 -3.51 20.67
C GLU A 87 -8.38 -3.52 19.28
N TYR A 88 -9.08 -2.82 18.39
CA TYR A 88 -8.81 -2.72 16.98
C TYR A 88 -8.71 -1.25 16.57
N VAL A 89 -7.90 -0.98 15.55
CA VAL A 89 -7.77 0.33 14.93
C VAL A 89 -7.98 0.23 13.43
N ASP A 90 -8.53 1.28 12.86
CA ASP A 90 -8.72 1.39 11.42
C ASP A 90 -7.35 1.46 10.71
N SER A 91 -7.09 0.53 9.79
CA SER A 91 -5.80 0.41 9.10
C SER A 91 -5.43 1.65 8.27
N ASN A 92 -6.41 2.48 7.92
CA ASN A 92 -6.17 3.71 7.16
C ASN A 92 -5.33 4.74 7.92
N TYR A 93 -5.31 4.66 9.25
CA TYR A 93 -4.56 5.55 10.14
C TYR A 93 -3.28 4.92 10.67
N PHE A 94 -2.85 3.79 10.11
CA PHE A 94 -1.68 3.06 10.60
C PHE A 94 -0.75 2.71 9.46
N ASP A 95 0.54 2.97 9.64
CA ASP A 95 1.59 2.63 8.70
C ASP A 95 2.25 1.34 9.12
N LEU A 96 1.94 0.25 8.41
CA LEU A 96 2.55 -1.04 8.69
C LEU A 96 4.00 -1.06 8.15
N GLY A 97 4.93 -1.63 8.91
CA GLY A 97 6.28 -1.88 8.44
C GLY A 97 6.30 -2.65 7.12
N ASN A 98 7.17 -2.23 6.18
CA ASN A 98 7.33 -2.82 4.84
C ASN A 98 6.07 -2.84 3.96
N GLU A 99 5.06 -2.03 4.27
CA GLU A 99 3.92 -1.79 3.37
C GLU A 99 4.30 -0.73 2.34
N THR A 100 4.01 -0.98 1.05
CA THR A 100 3.93 0.09 0.05
C THR A 100 2.47 0.36 -0.25
N ALA A 101 2.03 1.60 -0.05
CA ALA A 101 0.64 1.94 -0.25
C ALA A 101 0.44 3.39 -0.67
N LYS A 102 -0.72 3.68 -1.26
CA LYS A 102 -1.18 5.02 -1.61
C LYS A 102 -2.53 5.30 -1.00
N GLN A 103 -2.78 6.56 -0.69
CA GLN A 103 -4.03 6.97 -0.08
C GLN A 103 -4.35 8.41 -0.46
N GLU A 104 -5.55 8.67 -0.96
CA GLU A 104 -6.03 10.04 -1.16
C GLU A 104 -6.41 10.67 0.18
N MET A 105 -6.14 11.97 0.31
CA MET A 105 -6.28 12.68 1.57
C MET A 105 -6.53 14.16 1.34
N ASP A 106 -7.34 14.79 2.21
CA ASP A 106 -7.48 16.24 2.31
C ASP A 106 -7.00 16.68 3.69
N GLY A 107 -5.83 17.31 3.75
CA GLY A 107 -5.21 17.73 5.00
C GLY A 107 -4.27 18.91 4.81
N ILE A 108 -3.67 19.36 5.91
CA ILE A 108 -2.66 20.42 5.93
C ILE A 108 -1.46 19.92 6.72
N VAL A 109 -0.29 20.04 6.12
CA VAL A 109 0.99 19.78 6.79
C VAL A 109 1.76 21.07 7.05
N GLN A 110 2.50 21.13 8.15
CA GLN A 110 3.45 22.19 8.45
C GLN A 110 4.88 21.67 8.35
N VAL A 111 5.76 22.44 7.71
CA VAL A 111 7.18 22.09 7.53
C VAL A 111 7.95 22.35 8.82
N LYS A 112 8.53 21.31 9.42
CA LYS A 112 9.24 21.37 10.72
C LYS A 112 10.69 21.82 10.58
N ALA A 113 11.32 21.49 9.45
CA ALA A 113 12.69 21.83 9.11
C ALA A 113 12.77 22.15 7.62
N ASP A 114 13.70 23.02 7.21
CA ASP A 114 13.91 23.31 5.80
C ASP A 114 14.20 22.00 5.05
N ALA A 115 13.37 21.69 4.06
CA ALA A 115 13.44 20.45 3.32
C ALA A 115 13.69 20.75 1.84
N ALA A 116 14.84 20.27 1.33
CA ALA A 116 15.21 20.43 -0.07
C ALA A 116 14.53 19.41 -0.99
N GLU A 117 13.80 18.43 -0.44
CA GLU A 117 13.11 17.39 -1.20
C GLU A 117 12.09 18.00 -2.17
N SER A 118 12.27 17.77 -3.47
CA SER A 118 11.40 18.10 -4.61
C SER A 118 10.84 19.55 -4.76
N GLY A 119 11.03 20.46 -3.80
CA GLY A 119 10.34 21.75 -3.81
C GLY A 119 10.89 22.90 -2.96
N ASN A 120 12.05 22.77 -2.30
CA ASN A 120 12.63 23.82 -1.43
C ASN A 120 11.61 24.39 -0.41
N PHE A 121 11.16 23.54 0.50
CA PHE A 121 10.16 23.87 1.51
C PHE A 121 10.80 24.57 2.71
N LYS A 122 10.31 25.77 3.03
CA LYS A 122 10.78 26.56 4.18
C LYS A 122 10.06 26.15 5.46
N ARG A 123 10.80 26.07 6.55
CA ARG A 123 10.27 25.83 7.90
C ARG A 123 9.14 26.81 8.24
N GLY A 124 8.11 26.29 8.87
CA GLY A 124 6.92 27.03 9.31
C GLY A 124 5.86 27.24 8.22
N THR A 125 6.18 26.99 6.94
CA THR A 125 5.17 27.04 5.87
C THR A 125 4.20 25.88 5.97
N THR A 126 2.97 26.11 5.51
CA THR A 126 1.89 25.12 5.49
C THR A 126 1.50 24.77 4.06
N TRP A 127 1.20 23.50 3.82
CA TRP A 127 0.86 22.99 2.50
C TRP A 127 -0.38 22.12 2.55
N LYS A 128 -1.24 22.27 1.55
CA LYS A 128 -2.37 21.37 1.35
C LYS A 128 -1.86 20.01 0.89
N VAL A 129 -2.38 18.96 1.50
CA VAL A 129 -2.13 17.56 1.12
C VAL A 129 -3.29 17.06 0.25
N PHE A 130 -2.94 16.34 -0.82
CA PHE A 130 -3.90 15.71 -1.74
C PHE A 130 -3.84 14.18 -1.69
N ALA A 131 -2.67 13.64 -1.33
CA ALA A 131 -2.46 12.22 -1.24
C ALA A 131 -1.27 11.93 -0.32
N ARG A 132 -1.14 10.66 0.01
CA ARG A 132 -0.03 10.11 0.77
C ARG A 132 0.46 8.82 0.12
N GLN A 133 1.75 8.57 0.24
CA GLN A 133 2.39 7.34 -0.20
C GLN A 133 3.28 6.80 0.93
N ILE A 134 3.25 5.50 1.12
CA ILE A 134 4.13 4.72 2.00
C ILE A 134 4.98 3.83 1.08
N GLY A 135 6.27 3.74 1.34
CA GLY A 135 7.20 2.87 0.62
C GLY A 135 8.60 3.01 1.20
N ASP A 136 9.40 1.94 1.15
CA ASP A 136 10.78 1.91 1.65
C ASP A 136 10.91 2.36 3.13
N ASN A 137 9.93 2.00 3.98
CA ASN A 137 9.82 2.40 5.38
C ASN A 137 9.79 3.92 5.61
N GLN A 138 9.49 4.68 4.56
CA GLN A 138 9.25 6.11 4.60
C GLN A 138 7.84 6.41 4.15
N SER A 139 7.40 7.63 4.43
CA SER A 139 6.14 8.10 3.89
C SER A 139 6.23 9.54 3.43
N TYR A 140 5.38 9.88 2.48
CA TYR A 140 5.43 11.15 1.78
C TYR A 140 4.02 11.70 1.62
N TYR A 141 3.90 13.03 1.72
CA TYR A 141 2.67 13.76 1.44
C TYR A 141 2.78 14.45 0.08
N ASN A 142 1.80 14.23 -0.79
CA ASN A 142 1.68 14.97 -2.04
C ASN A 142 1.07 16.34 -1.77
N VAL A 143 1.77 17.39 -2.20
CA VAL A 143 1.37 18.79 -2.00
C VAL A 143 1.00 19.51 -3.30
N GLY A 144 0.65 18.74 -4.35
CA GLY A 144 0.27 19.22 -5.67
C GLY A 144 1.38 19.05 -6.71
N ASN A 145 1.01 19.07 -8.01
CA ASN A 145 1.93 18.97 -9.15
C ASN A 145 2.93 17.81 -9.08
N ASN A 146 2.52 16.67 -8.50
CA ASN A 146 3.39 15.52 -8.25
C ASN A 146 4.64 15.85 -7.40
N THR A 147 4.54 16.87 -6.55
CA THR A 147 5.56 17.24 -5.57
C THR A 147 5.26 16.56 -4.24
N TRP A 148 6.28 15.97 -3.64
CA TRP A 148 6.15 15.12 -2.47
C TRP A 148 7.11 15.59 -1.36
N ILE A 149 6.62 15.63 -0.12
CA ILE A 149 7.42 15.99 1.06
C ILE A 149 7.47 14.78 1.99
N GLY A 150 8.67 14.36 2.40
CA GLY A 150 8.84 13.31 3.41
C GLY A 150 8.14 13.66 4.73
N SER A 151 7.46 12.68 5.33
CA SER A 151 6.73 12.83 6.59
C SER A 151 7.65 13.16 7.77
N SER A 152 8.93 12.80 7.68
CA SER A 152 9.96 13.19 8.66
C SER A 152 10.14 14.71 8.71
N SER A 153 9.98 15.40 7.57
CA SER A 153 10.19 16.84 7.41
C SER A 153 8.97 17.69 7.76
N VAL A 154 7.79 17.08 7.91
CA VAL A 154 6.53 17.78 8.18
C VAL A 154 5.76 17.20 9.37
N GLU A 155 4.74 17.91 9.80
CA GLU A 155 3.71 17.40 10.72
C GLU A 155 2.32 17.64 10.11
N LEU A 156 1.44 16.65 10.22
CA LEU A 156 0.04 16.80 9.85
C LEU A 156 -0.69 17.58 10.94
N ILE A 157 -1.11 18.80 10.65
CA ILE A 157 -1.74 19.71 11.63
C ILE A 157 -3.27 19.76 11.49
N SER A 158 -3.82 19.32 10.36
CA SER A 158 -5.25 19.11 10.19
C SER A 158 -5.56 18.07 9.12
N GLU A 159 -6.66 17.34 9.28
CA GLU A 159 -7.18 16.39 8.30
C GLU A 159 -8.70 16.56 8.22
N ASN A 160 -9.22 16.80 7.02
CA ASN A 160 -10.66 16.86 6.75
C ASN A 160 -11.20 15.50 6.31
N SER A 161 -10.42 14.77 5.49
CA SER A 161 -10.82 13.46 5.00
C SER A 161 -9.62 12.61 4.58
N ARG A 162 -9.83 11.30 4.58
CA ARG A 162 -8.89 10.29 4.13
C ARG A 162 -9.67 9.16 3.46
N LYS A 163 -9.23 8.74 2.27
CA LYS A 163 -9.83 7.60 1.56
C LYS A 163 -9.23 6.29 2.04
N GLN A 164 -9.78 5.18 1.58
CA GLN A 164 -9.17 3.88 1.83
C GLN A 164 -7.76 3.83 1.24
N LYS A 165 -6.86 3.20 1.99
CA LYS A 165 -5.51 2.90 1.54
C LYS A 165 -5.53 1.83 0.45
N THR A 166 -4.91 2.10 -0.69
CA THR A 166 -4.62 1.10 -1.71
C THR A 166 -3.21 0.54 -1.50
N VAL A 167 -3.12 -0.73 -1.13
CA VAL A 167 -1.83 -1.41 -0.99
C VAL A 167 -1.30 -1.73 -2.39
N GLN A 168 -0.06 -1.31 -2.65
CA GLN A 168 0.63 -1.59 -3.90
C GLN A 168 1.44 -2.87 -3.78
N THR A 169 2.24 -2.98 -2.73
CA THR A 169 2.96 -4.20 -2.37
C THR A 169 2.92 -4.44 -0.87
N LEU A 170 2.98 -5.71 -0.52
CA LEU A 170 3.31 -6.16 0.83
C LEU A 170 4.40 -7.20 0.69
N GLU A 171 5.60 -6.90 1.15
CA GLU A 171 6.68 -7.88 1.09
C GLU A 171 6.51 -8.92 2.20
N PRO A 172 6.55 -10.22 1.86
CA PRO A 172 6.37 -11.27 2.86
C PRO A 172 7.53 -11.35 3.86
N LEU A 173 7.19 -11.77 5.08
CA LEU A 173 8.13 -12.10 6.17
C LEU A 173 9.14 -13.16 5.72
N PRO A 174 10.40 -13.12 6.19
CA PRO A 174 11.30 -14.25 5.97
C PRO A 174 10.84 -15.52 6.70
N GLU A 175 11.01 -16.69 6.07
CA GLU A 175 10.45 -18.01 6.45
C GLU A 175 10.72 -18.39 7.91
N SER A 176 11.91 -18.05 8.42
CA SER A 176 12.30 -18.30 9.82
C SER A 176 11.43 -17.58 10.88
N ARG A 177 10.47 -16.76 10.48
CA ARG A 177 9.69 -15.86 11.36
C ARG A 177 8.20 -15.84 11.05
N ILE A 178 7.70 -16.72 10.19
CA ILE A 178 6.26 -16.83 9.93
C ILE A 178 5.63 -17.54 11.14
N ASP A 179 4.73 -16.86 11.83
CA ASP A 179 3.73 -17.47 12.70
C ASP A 179 2.59 -17.97 11.79
N ASP A 180 2.66 -19.26 11.44
CA ASP A 180 1.98 -19.87 10.29
C ASP A 180 0.48 -19.58 10.15
N GLU A 181 -0.24 -19.31 11.26
CA GLU A 181 -1.67 -19.06 11.21
C GLU A 181 -2.02 -17.57 11.20
N VAL A 182 -1.39 -16.76 12.07
CA VAL A 182 -1.65 -15.32 12.13
C VAL A 182 -1.14 -14.64 10.87
N ASP A 183 0.06 -14.97 10.43
CA ASP A 183 0.62 -14.43 9.19
C ASP A 183 -0.20 -14.88 7.98
N TYR A 184 -0.60 -16.14 7.94
CA TYR A 184 -1.46 -16.62 6.86
C TYR A 184 -2.77 -15.84 6.79
N ARG A 185 -3.48 -15.65 7.92
CA ARG A 185 -4.71 -14.85 7.96
C ARG A 185 -4.46 -13.40 7.55
N PHE A 186 -3.35 -12.82 8.00
CA PHE A 186 -2.94 -11.45 7.67
C PHE A 186 -2.79 -11.27 6.16
N PHE A 187 -1.94 -12.09 5.53
CA PHE A 187 -1.66 -12.01 4.10
C PHE A 187 -2.90 -12.38 3.28
N LEU A 188 -3.67 -13.40 3.70
CA LEU A 188 -4.91 -13.77 3.01
C LEU A 188 -5.93 -12.63 2.99
N LYS A 189 -6.15 -11.94 4.11
CA LYS A 189 -7.05 -10.78 4.17
C LYS A 189 -6.55 -9.63 3.30
N LYS A 190 -5.25 -9.34 3.32
CA LYS A 190 -4.65 -8.30 2.45
C LYS A 190 -4.76 -8.64 0.97
N VAL A 191 -4.55 -9.90 0.60
CA VAL A 191 -4.73 -10.38 -0.77
C VAL A 191 -6.19 -10.29 -1.21
N ASN A 192 -7.13 -10.66 -0.34
CA ASN A 192 -8.56 -10.56 -0.63
C ASN A 192 -9.03 -9.10 -0.79
N GLU A 193 -8.55 -8.18 0.06
CA GLU A 193 -8.84 -6.74 -0.05
C GLU A 193 -8.37 -6.18 -1.40
N ASN A 194 -7.24 -6.69 -1.92
CA ASN A 194 -6.59 -6.18 -3.12
C ASN A 194 -6.73 -7.12 -4.33
N LYS A 195 -7.63 -8.11 -4.29
CA LYS A 195 -7.79 -9.14 -5.34
C LYS A 195 -8.18 -8.57 -6.70
N ASP A 196 -8.78 -7.39 -6.70
CA ASP A 196 -9.21 -6.70 -7.90
C ASP A 196 -8.15 -5.70 -8.44
N ASN A 197 -7.04 -5.50 -7.72
CA ASN A 197 -5.91 -4.66 -8.11
C ASN A 197 -4.86 -5.51 -8.87
N PRO A 198 -4.74 -5.37 -10.20
CA PRO A 198 -3.86 -6.20 -11.00
C PRO A 198 -2.38 -6.05 -10.61
N ASN A 199 -1.95 -4.83 -10.24
CA ASN A 199 -0.55 -4.58 -9.88
C ASN A 199 -0.18 -5.28 -8.58
N PHE A 200 -1.06 -5.20 -7.57
CA PHE A 200 -0.84 -5.86 -6.28
C PHE A 200 -0.77 -7.38 -6.43
N ILE A 201 -1.72 -7.98 -7.17
CA ILE A 201 -1.74 -9.44 -7.39
C ILE A 201 -0.53 -9.91 -8.19
N GLN A 202 -0.12 -9.14 -9.19
CA GLN A 202 1.04 -9.44 -10.01
C GLN A 202 2.35 -9.38 -9.20
N GLN A 203 2.52 -8.34 -8.39
CA GLN A 203 3.70 -8.22 -7.53
C GLN A 203 3.70 -9.28 -6.45
N SER A 204 2.55 -9.60 -5.86
CA SER A 204 2.41 -10.71 -4.90
C SER A 204 2.82 -12.04 -5.53
N ARG A 205 2.37 -12.32 -6.77
CA ARG A 205 2.76 -13.50 -7.55
C ARG A 205 4.26 -13.50 -7.87
N GLN A 206 4.82 -12.36 -8.27
CA GLN A 206 6.24 -12.23 -8.59
C GLN A 206 7.12 -12.46 -7.36
N SER A 207 6.70 -11.96 -6.19
CA SER A 207 7.36 -12.26 -4.92
C SER A 207 7.39 -13.77 -4.62
N VAL A 208 6.39 -14.55 -5.05
CA VAL A 208 6.43 -16.03 -4.95
C VAL A 208 7.50 -16.62 -5.86
N ILE A 209 7.55 -16.17 -7.11
CA ILE A 209 8.43 -16.71 -8.15
C ILE A 209 9.90 -16.39 -7.84
N ASP A 210 10.18 -15.17 -7.41
CA ASP A 210 11.56 -14.70 -7.17
C ASP A 210 12.17 -15.26 -5.87
N GLN A 211 11.35 -15.68 -4.90
CA GLN A 211 11.81 -16.19 -3.61
C GLN A 211 11.95 -17.72 -3.59
N THR A 212 12.55 -18.28 -4.63
CA THR A 212 12.58 -19.72 -5.01
C THR A 212 13.32 -20.69 -4.06
N LYS A 213 13.38 -20.42 -2.75
CA LYS A 213 13.78 -21.39 -1.72
C LYS A 213 12.93 -21.18 -0.46
N GLY A 214 11.89 -21.99 -0.28
CA GLY A 214 11.08 -22.11 0.96
C GLY A 214 9.70 -21.46 0.93
N TYR A 215 9.56 -20.27 0.32
CA TYR A 215 8.32 -19.46 0.34
C TYR A 215 7.19 -19.95 -0.57
N GLU A 216 7.49 -20.82 -1.53
CA GLU A 216 6.52 -21.27 -2.53
C GLU A 216 5.27 -21.87 -1.88
N SER A 217 5.40 -22.56 -0.73
CA SER A 217 4.24 -23.17 -0.06
C SER A 217 3.28 -22.16 0.59
N PHE A 218 3.80 -21.09 1.19
CA PHE A 218 2.98 -20.14 1.96
C PHE A 218 2.18 -19.21 1.06
N ILE A 219 2.83 -18.52 0.11
CA ILE A 219 2.12 -17.60 -0.78
C ILE A 219 1.29 -18.37 -1.79
N ALA A 220 1.74 -19.54 -2.29
CA ALA A 220 0.86 -20.36 -3.14
C ALA A 220 -0.40 -20.81 -2.39
N ARG A 221 -0.28 -21.19 -1.09
CA ARG A 221 -1.45 -21.49 -0.25
C ARG A 221 -2.38 -20.29 -0.11
N ILE A 222 -1.84 -19.07 0.04
CA ILE A 222 -2.65 -17.84 0.11
C ILE A 222 -3.35 -17.55 -1.21
N LEU A 223 -2.62 -17.62 -2.32
CA LEU A 223 -3.18 -17.38 -3.65
C LEU A 223 -4.27 -18.40 -3.99
N ASP A 224 -4.05 -19.68 -3.68
CA ASP A 224 -5.04 -20.75 -3.81
C ASP A 224 -6.28 -20.49 -2.93
N ALA A 225 -6.07 -20.18 -1.65
CA ALA A 225 -7.17 -19.91 -0.71
C ALA A 225 -7.95 -18.63 -1.02
N SER A 226 -7.33 -17.65 -1.68
CA SER A 226 -7.97 -16.39 -2.10
C SER A 226 -8.90 -16.56 -3.32
N GLN A 227 -8.89 -17.74 -3.98
CA GLN A 227 -9.71 -18.05 -5.14
C GLN A 227 -9.59 -17.02 -6.28
N ILE A 228 -8.39 -16.47 -6.47
CA ILE A 228 -8.15 -15.45 -7.49
C ILE A 228 -8.24 -16.06 -8.88
N ASP A 229 -9.11 -15.46 -9.71
CA ASP A 229 -9.20 -15.78 -11.14
C ASP A 229 -8.25 -14.86 -11.93
N PHE A 230 -7.00 -15.30 -12.07
CA PHE A 230 -5.97 -14.55 -12.80
C PHE A 230 -6.32 -14.29 -14.27
N SER A 231 -7.17 -15.12 -14.88
CA SER A 231 -7.65 -14.90 -16.26
C SER A 231 -8.58 -13.69 -16.33
N LYS A 232 -9.46 -13.51 -15.34
CA LYS A 232 -10.29 -12.29 -15.22
C LYS A 232 -9.45 -11.06 -14.92
N ILE A 233 -8.40 -11.16 -14.11
CA ILE A 233 -7.50 -10.04 -13.84
C ILE A 233 -6.78 -9.62 -15.13
N ALA A 234 -6.22 -10.57 -15.88
CA ALA A 234 -5.60 -10.31 -17.18
C ALA A 234 -6.58 -9.62 -18.15
N LEU A 235 -7.84 -10.08 -18.20
CA LEU A 235 -8.89 -9.47 -19.01
C LEU A 235 -9.19 -8.02 -18.62
N ARG A 236 -9.27 -7.71 -17.32
CA ARG A 236 -9.51 -6.32 -16.87
C ARG A 236 -8.35 -5.40 -17.26
N SER A 237 -7.11 -5.83 -17.04
CA SER A 237 -5.92 -5.10 -17.47
C SER A 237 -5.93 -4.86 -18.98
N ALA A 238 -6.27 -5.90 -19.76
CA ALA A 238 -6.41 -5.81 -21.22
C ALA A 238 -7.48 -4.79 -21.65
N LYS A 239 -8.65 -4.78 -21.00
CA LYS A 239 -9.72 -3.81 -21.28
C LYS A 239 -9.32 -2.38 -20.94
N THR A 240 -8.61 -2.15 -19.84
CA THR A 240 -8.08 -0.81 -19.49
C THR A 240 -7.13 -0.31 -20.58
N MET A 241 -6.23 -1.16 -21.09
CA MET A 241 -5.34 -0.81 -22.19
C MET A 241 -6.06 -0.60 -23.52
N GLN A 242 -7.08 -1.43 -23.82
CA GLN A 242 -7.93 -1.25 -25.01
C GLN A 242 -8.69 0.07 -24.97
N HIS A 243 -9.22 0.49 -23.82
CA HIS A 243 -9.84 1.80 -23.64
C HIS A 243 -8.85 2.96 -23.85
N ALA A 244 -7.58 2.74 -23.52
CA ALA A 244 -6.48 3.64 -23.85
C ALA A 244 -5.99 3.52 -25.31
N GLN A 245 -6.69 2.76 -26.14
CA GLN A 245 -6.42 2.54 -27.57
C GLN A 245 -5.10 1.80 -27.88
N ALA A 246 -4.57 1.04 -26.91
CA ALA A 246 -3.40 0.20 -27.16
C ALA A 246 -3.74 -0.95 -28.13
N PRO A 247 -2.91 -1.22 -29.15
CA PRO A 247 -3.12 -2.32 -30.08
C PRO A 247 -2.89 -3.69 -29.40
N LYS A 248 -3.52 -4.76 -29.91
CA LYS A 248 -3.50 -6.09 -29.27
C LYS A 248 -2.09 -6.66 -29.04
N ASN A 249 -1.11 -6.34 -29.89
CA ASN A 249 0.29 -6.74 -29.73
C ASN A 249 0.95 -6.04 -28.52
N GLU A 250 0.69 -4.75 -28.32
CA GLU A 250 1.20 -3.99 -27.15
C GLU A 250 0.52 -4.46 -25.86
N ILE A 251 -0.78 -4.78 -25.91
CA ILE A 251 -1.49 -5.39 -24.78
C ILE A 251 -0.85 -6.74 -24.43
N LYS A 252 -0.58 -7.59 -25.43
CA LYS A 252 0.08 -8.88 -25.23
C LYS A 252 1.46 -8.72 -24.58
N GLU A 253 2.28 -7.82 -25.11
CA GLU A 253 3.61 -7.52 -24.56
C GLU A 253 3.52 -7.03 -23.11
N THR A 254 2.60 -6.12 -22.83
CA THR A 254 2.38 -5.61 -21.48
C THR A 254 1.94 -6.71 -20.52
N LEU A 255 0.97 -7.55 -20.90
CA LEU A 255 0.55 -8.68 -20.06
C LEU A 255 1.68 -9.71 -19.86
N THR A 256 2.54 -9.90 -20.86
CA THR A 256 3.75 -10.75 -20.76
C THR A 256 4.76 -10.15 -19.77
N ASN A 257 4.98 -8.83 -19.83
CA ASN A 257 5.83 -8.11 -18.88
C ASN A 257 5.26 -8.15 -17.46
N MET A 258 3.92 -8.17 -17.34
CA MET A 258 3.20 -8.45 -16.10
C MET A 258 3.21 -9.93 -15.69
N LYS A 259 3.90 -10.82 -16.43
CA LYS A 259 4.09 -12.22 -16.06
C LYS A 259 2.80 -13.04 -15.96
N PHE A 260 1.76 -12.65 -16.72
CA PHE A 260 0.64 -13.55 -16.96
C PHE A 260 1.10 -14.74 -17.81
N THR A 261 0.51 -15.91 -17.57
CA THR A 261 0.73 -17.11 -18.37
C THR A 261 0.16 -16.94 -19.77
N ASP A 262 0.68 -17.69 -20.74
CA ASP A 262 0.15 -17.68 -22.10
C ASP A 262 -1.37 -17.99 -22.13
N SER A 263 -1.86 -18.88 -21.26
CA SER A 263 -3.29 -19.19 -21.15
C SER A 263 -4.12 -18.00 -20.67
N GLU A 264 -3.66 -17.27 -19.65
CA GLU A 264 -4.33 -16.07 -19.13
C GLU A 264 -4.32 -14.94 -20.16
N ILE A 265 -3.20 -14.76 -20.87
CA ILE A 265 -3.04 -13.77 -21.94
C ILE A 265 -3.98 -14.09 -23.11
N ASN A 266 -3.99 -15.33 -23.59
CA ASN A 266 -4.84 -15.75 -24.70
C ASN A 266 -6.33 -15.64 -24.33
N TYR A 267 -6.69 -15.97 -23.10
CA TYR A 267 -8.02 -15.73 -22.57
C TYR A 267 -8.38 -14.23 -22.64
N ALA A 268 -7.53 -13.35 -22.11
CA ALA A 268 -7.78 -11.91 -22.12
C ALA A 268 -7.95 -11.36 -23.54
N LEU A 269 -7.03 -11.68 -24.46
CA LEU A 269 -7.02 -11.16 -25.83
C LEU A 269 -8.20 -11.65 -26.69
N SER A 270 -8.70 -12.86 -26.43
CA SER A 270 -9.87 -13.43 -27.13
C SER A 270 -11.21 -12.82 -26.70
N HIS A 271 -11.23 -12.09 -25.57
CA HIS A 271 -12.40 -11.42 -25.02
C HIS A 271 -12.32 -9.88 -25.13
N LEU A 272 -11.37 -9.36 -25.93
CA LEU A 272 -11.33 -7.96 -26.34
C LEU A 272 -12.14 -7.75 -27.62
N ASP A 273 -12.90 -6.66 -27.65
CA ASP A 273 -13.66 -6.20 -28.81
C ASP A 273 -12.77 -5.95 -30.06
#